data_AF-A0A974DJ57-F1
#
_entry.id   AF-A0A974DJ57-F1
#
_cell.length_a   1.000
_cell.length_b   1.000
_cell.length_c   1.000
_cell.angle_alpha   90.00
_cell.angle_beta   90.00
_cell.angle_gamma   90.00
#
_symmetry.space_group_name_H-M   'P 1'
#
loop_
_entity.id
_entity.type
_entity.pdbx_description
1 polymer ?
#
loop_
_entity_poly.entity_id
_entity_poly.type
_entity_poly.pdbx_seq_one_letter_code
_entity_poly.pdbx_strand_id
1 'polypeptide(L)'
;MSSRLQLCVPCPQHSYTNQESSTVCPCERNYFRSPLDSPSTSCTRPPSAPRNLVYSMKQTTLILEWNTPVDTGGRGDITYNIFCDKCSVAFQQCEACGSSIGYVPQQTGLVDRTVTLVNLFPHVNYTIRVESVNGVSDFSLYANEFAE
;
A
#
# COMPACT_ATOMS: atom_id res chain seq x y z
N MET A 1 27.66 35.53 -8.98
CA MET A 1 26.53 34.62 -9.29
C MET A 1 27.12 33.31 -9.78
N SER A 2 27.07 32.25 -8.96
CA SER A 2 27.74 30.97 -9.25
C SER A 2 26.97 30.24 -10.35
N SER A 3 27.44 30.31 -11.59
CA SER A 3 27.03 29.40 -12.65
C SER A 3 27.45 27.98 -12.26
N ARG A 4 26.52 27.23 -11.66
CA ARG A 4 26.70 25.78 -11.51
C ARG A 4 26.82 25.22 -12.93
N LEU A 5 27.98 24.68 -13.28
CA LEU A 5 28.16 23.87 -14.48
C LEU A 5 27.05 22.82 -14.48
N GLN A 6 26.16 22.90 -15.47
CA GLN A 6 25.08 21.95 -15.65
C GLN A 6 25.69 20.67 -16.24
N LEU A 7 26.42 19.94 -15.38
CA LEU A 7 27.06 18.69 -15.72
C LEU A 7 25.98 17.61 -15.80
N CYS A 8 26.07 16.77 -16.83
CA CYS A 8 25.25 15.57 -16.92
C CYS A 8 25.54 14.68 -15.71
N VAL A 9 24.48 14.24 -15.04
CA VAL A 9 24.56 13.26 -13.95
C VAL A 9 24.07 11.91 -14.47
N PRO A 10 24.62 10.79 -13.98
CA PRO A 10 24.07 9.47 -14.28
C PRO A 10 22.59 9.39 -13.87
N CYS A 11 21.82 8.60 -14.61
CA CYS A 11 20.43 8.35 -14.24
C CYS A 11 20.35 7.69 -12.85
N PRO A 12 19.36 8.09 -12.02
CA PRO A 12 19.15 7.48 -10.72
C PRO A 12 18.65 6.04 -10.88
N GLN A 13 18.67 5.28 -9.79
CA GLN A 13 18.33 3.85 -9.79
C GLN A 13 16.95 3.59 -10.40
N HIS A 14 16.84 2.47 -11.11
CA HIS A 14 15.63 2.04 -11.83
C HIS A 14 15.14 3.01 -12.89
N SER A 15 16.05 3.79 -13.47
CA SER A 15 15.78 4.65 -14.60
C SER A 15 16.99 4.72 -15.53
N TYR A 16 16.73 4.93 -16.81
CA TYR A 16 17.80 5.02 -17.81
C TYR A 16 17.38 5.90 -18.97
N THR A 17 18.36 6.41 -19.70
CA THR A 17 18.15 7.11 -20.96
C THR A 17 19.30 6.80 -21.91
N ASN A 18 18.98 6.54 -23.17
CA ASN A 18 19.96 6.39 -24.24
C ASN A 18 20.03 7.64 -25.13
N GLN A 19 19.25 8.68 -24.78
CA GLN A 19 19.19 9.92 -25.53
C GLN A 19 20.24 10.90 -25.01
N GLU A 20 21.02 11.47 -25.93
CA GLU A 20 21.94 12.55 -25.60
C GLU A 20 21.18 13.78 -25.10
N SER A 21 21.77 14.51 -24.16
CA SER A 21 21.18 15.72 -23.58
C SER A 21 19.78 15.52 -22.95
N SER A 22 19.47 14.29 -22.53
CA SER A 22 18.22 13.98 -21.86
C SER A 22 18.10 14.72 -20.52
N THR A 23 16.99 15.42 -20.33
CA THR A 23 16.69 16.19 -19.11
C THR A 23 15.96 15.36 -18.06
N VAL A 24 15.45 14.19 -18.43
CA VAL A 24 14.68 13.28 -17.58
C VAL A 24 15.04 11.85 -17.95
N CYS A 25 15.26 10.99 -16.95
CA CYS A 25 15.44 9.56 -17.18
C CYS A 25 14.10 8.82 -17.00
N PRO A 26 13.52 8.25 -18.08
CA PRO A 26 12.36 7.37 -17.95
C PRO A 26 12.60 6.21 -16.98
N CYS A 27 11.56 5.79 -16.27
CA CYS A 27 11.64 4.64 -15.39
C CYS A 27 11.76 3.32 -16.15
N GLU A 28 12.47 2.37 -15.54
CA GLU A 28 12.45 0.98 -15.97
C GLU A 28 11.04 0.38 -15.84
N ARG A 29 10.82 -0.75 -16.51
CA ARG A 29 9.54 -1.46 -16.44
C ARG A 29 9.20 -1.79 -14.97
N ASN A 30 7.97 -1.50 -14.57
CA ASN A 30 7.40 -1.75 -13.22
C ASN A 30 7.97 -0.85 -12.11
N TYR A 31 8.71 0.19 -12.49
CA TYR A 31 9.11 1.26 -11.60
C TYR A 31 8.48 2.57 -12.06
N PHE A 32 8.21 3.44 -11.08
CA PHE A 32 7.41 4.63 -11.27
C PHE A 32 7.95 5.77 -10.42
N ARG A 33 7.54 6.98 -10.78
CA ARG A 33 7.69 8.18 -9.97
C ARG A 33 6.30 8.75 -9.71
N SER A 34 6.08 9.18 -8.48
CA SER A 34 4.91 9.99 -8.13
C SER A 34 5.07 11.39 -8.75
N PRO A 35 3.97 12.10 -9.07
CA PRO A 35 4.03 13.49 -9.51
C PRO A 35 4.72 14.44 -8.50
N LEU A 36 4.81 14.03 -7.24
CA LEU A 36 5.50 14.77 -6.17
C LEU A 36 7.02 14.51 -6.14
N ASP A 37 7.52 13.56 -6.92
CA ASP A 37 8.94 13.20 -6.96
C ASP A 37 9.75 14.14 -7.86
N SER A 38 10.98 14.44 -7.45
CA SER A 38 11.94 15.12 -8.32
C SER A 38 12.39 14.18 -9.45
N PRO A 39 12.63 14.66 -10.68
CA PRO A 39 13.21 13.85 -11.76
C PRO A 39 14.57 13.21 -11.43
N SER A 40 15.27 13.75 -10.42
CA SER A 40 16.55 13.23 -9.94
C SER A 40 16.44 12.10 -8.90
N THR A 41 15.24 11.78 -8.41
CA THR A 41 15.07 10.63 -7.49
C THR A 41 14.99 9.32 -8.26
N SER A 42 15.35 8.23 -7.59
CA SER A 42 15.19 6.88 -8.12
C SER A 42 13.72 6.58 -8.42
N CYS A 43 13.47 5.78 -9.45
CA CYS A 43 12.14 5.20 -9.61
C CYS A 43 11.93 4.13 -8.55
N THR A 44 10.69 3.98 -8.13
CA THR A 44 10.28 3.12 -7.00
C THR A 44 9.15 2.22 -7.45
N ARG A 45 8.78 1.24 -6.62
CA ARG A 45 7.69 0.29 -6.95
C ARG A 45 6.68 0.21 -5.81
N PRO A 46 5.48 -0.36 -6.03
CA PRO A 46 4.56 -0.66 -4.94
C PRO A 46 5.20 -1.62 -3.92
N PRO A 47 4.79 -1.58 -2.64
CA PRO A 47 5.31 -2.49 -1.63
C PRO A 47 4.74 -3.92 -1.81
N SER A 48 5.41 -4.92 -1.23
CA SER A 48 4.84 -6.28 -1.07
C SER A 48 3.71 -6.28 -0.04
N ALA A 49 2.97 -7.37 0.13
CA ALA A 49 1.99 -7.48 1.23
C ALA A 49 2.60 -7.22 2.64
N PRO A 50 1.80 -6.72 3.60
CA PRO A 50 2.18 -6.69 5.00
C PRO A 50 2.37 -8.11 5.54
N ARG A 51 3.08 -8.24 6.67
CA ARG A 51 3.45 -9.55 7.23
C ARG A 51 2.75 -9.81 8.55
N ASN A 52 2.65 -11.09 8.92
CA ASN A 52 2.24 -11.53 10.25
C ASN A 52 0.96 -10.83 10.73
N LEU A 53 -0.08 -10.83 9.90
CA LEU A 53 -1.39 -10.35 10.31
C LEU A 53 -1.90 -11.26 11.45
N VAL A 54 -2.11 -10.66 12.61
CA VAL A 54 -2.64 -11.34 13.79
C VAL A 54 -3.88 -10.62 14.27
N TYR A 55 -4.79 -11.38 14.89
CA TYR A 55 -6.05 -10.85 15.36
C TYR A 55 -6.32 -11.22 16.81
N SER A 56 -7.04 -10.33 17.50
CA SER A 56 -7.55 -10.53 18.85
C SER A 56 -9.00 -10.07 18.94
N MET A 57 -9.90 -11.00 19.26
CA MET A 57 -11.33 -10.71 19.43
C MET A 57 -11.66 -10.39 20.89
N LYS A 58 -12.45 -9.34 21.10
CA LYS A 58 -13.06 -8.96 22.38
C LYS A 58 -14.53 -8.63 22.15
N GLN A 59 -15.43 -9.55 22.49
CA GLN A 59 -16.88 -9.40 22.25
C GLN A 59 -17.20 -9.14 20.76
N THR A 60 -17.68 -7.95 20.40
CA THR A 60 -18.02 -7.50 19.04
C THR A 60 -16.93 -6.61 18.43
N THR A 61 -15.71 -6.69 18.97
CA THR A 61 -14.55 -5.90 18.57
C THR A 61 -13.40 -6.82 18.13
N LEU A 62 -12.84 -6.54 16.96
CA LEU A 62 -11.71 -7.24 16.37
C LEU A 62 -10.52 -6.29 16.31
N ILE A 63 -9.45 -6.61 17.02
CA ILE A 63 -8.19 -5.86 16.97
C ILE A 63 -7.27 -6.61 16.01
N LEU A 64 -6.73 -5.90 15.02
CA LEU A 64 -5.78 -6.43 14.04
C LEU A 64 -4.46 -5.73 14.19
N GLU A 65 -3.37 -6.50 14.15
CA GLU A 65 -2.00 -6.00 14.15
C GLU A 65 -1.20 -6.72 13.07
N TRP A 66 -0.26 -6.02 12.45
CA TRP A 66 0.62 -6.59 11.41
C TRP A 66 2.02 -5.98 11.45
N ASN A 67 2.92 -6.57 10.67
CA ASN A 67 4.27 -6.12 10.45
C ASN A 67 4.41 -5.44 9.08
N THR A 68 5.47 -4.63 8.96
CA THR A 68 5.82 -3.97 7.71
C THR A 68 6.07 -4.99 6.60
N PRO A 69 5.81 -4.61 5.33
CA PRO A 69 6.13 -5.44 4.19
C PRO A 69 7.63 -5.78 4.14
N VAL A 70 7.97 -6.88 3.48
CA VAL A 70 9.39 -7.27 3.26
C VAL A 70 10.05 -6.25 2.35
N ASP A 71 9.34 -5.87 1.28
CA ASP A 71 9.79 -4.86 0.36
C ASP A 71 8.85 -3.65 0.40
N THR A 72 9.42 -2.48 0.69
CA THR A 72 8.71 -1.20 0.69
C THR A 72 8.66 -0.55 -0.69
N GLY A 73 9.33 -1.16 -1.67
CA GLY A 73 9.51 -0.63 -3.01
C GLY A 73 10.44 0.59 -3.06
N GLY A 74 11.28 0.75 -2.03
CA GLY A 74 12.22 1.86 -1.91
C GLY A 74 11.59 3.15 -1.36
N ARG A 75 10.40 3.09 -0.76
CA ARG A 75 9.73 4.26 -0.19
C ARG A 75 9.44 4.15 1.31
N GLY A 76 9.23 5.30 1.94
CA GLY A 76 8.88 5.44 3.37
C GLY A 76 7.45 5.94 3.61
N ASP A 77 6.73 6.34 2.56
CA ASP A 77 5.34 6.80 2.59
C ASP A 77 4.34 5.64 2.51
N ILE A 78 4.62 4.55 3.23
CA ILE A 78 3.76 3.37 3.25
C ILE A 78 2.54 3.65 4.13
N THR A 79 1.37 3.35 3.60
CA THR A 79 0.11 3.32 4.35
C THR A 79 -0.60 2.00 4.11
N TYR A 80 -1.61 1.69 4.93
CA TYR A 80 -2.35 0.44 4.88
C TYR A 80 -3.84 0.68 4.68
N ASN A 81 -4.49 -0.23 3.93
CA ASN A 81 -5.94 -0.22 3.73
C ASN A 81 -6.53 -1.57 4.14
N ILE A 82 -7.74 -1.51 4.70
CA ILE A 82 -8.44 -2.67 5.25
C ILE A 82 -9.65 -3.00 4.37
N PHE A 83 -9.72 -4.24 3.92
CA PHE A 83 -10.86 -4.81 3.20
C PHE A 83 -11.53 -5.82 4.10
N CYS A 84 -12.85 -5.75 4.17
CA CYS A 84 -13.66 -6.62 5.01
C CYS A 84 -14.76 -7.18 4.15
N ASP A 85 -14.86 -8.50 4.12
CA ASP A 85 -15.96 -9.24 3.53
C ASP A 85 -16.64 -10.05 4.63
N LYS A 86 -17.98 -10.10 4.62
CA LYS A 86 -18.76 -10.97 5.50
C LYS A 86 -19.40 -12.06 4.66
N CYS A 87 -19.22 -13.31 5.06
CA CYS A 87 -19.73 -14.48 4.35
C CYS A 87 -20.92 -15.06 5.12
N SER A 88 -22.07 -15.16 4.46
CA SER A 88 -23.22 -15.87 5.03
C SER A 88 -23.08 -17.36 4.79
N VAL A 89 -22.96 -18.14 5.87
CA VAL A 89 -22.93 -19.61 5.80
C VAL A 89 -24.20 -20.16 5.15
N ALA A 90 -25.35 -19.49 5.35
CA ALA A 90 -26.63 -19.90 4.80
C ALA A 90 -26.72 -19.76 3.27
N PHE A 91 -25.99 -18.81 2.68
CA PHE A 91 -26.08 -18.49 1.26
C PHE A 91 -24.79 -18.74 0.48
N GLN A 92 -23.71 -19.18 1.15
CA GLN A 92 -22.36 -19.34 0.57
C GLN A 92 -21.88 -18.12 -0.23
N GLN A 93 -22.35 -16.93 0.14
CA GLN A 93 -22.05 -15.69 -0.55
C GLN A 93 -21.34 -14.74 0.41
N CYS A 94 -20.26 -14.14 -0.08
CA CYS A 94 -19.50 -13.11 0.62
C CYS A 94 -19.82 -11.75 -0.01
N GLU A 95 -20.05 -10.76 0.83
CA GLU A 95 -20.25 -9.36 0.41
C GLU A 95 -19.36 -8.44 1.23
N ALA A 96 -18.97 -7.30 0.63
CA ALA A 96 -18.20 -6.29 1.33
C ALA A 96 -18.94 -5.85 2.60
N CYS A 97 -18.19 -5.67 3.68
CA CYS A 97 -18.71 -5.14 4.93
C CYS A 97 -19.29 -3.75 4.68
N GLY A 98 -20.59 -3.59 4.96
CA GLY A 98 -21.26 -2.31 4.87
C GLY A 98 -20.86 -1.34 5.98
N SER A 99 -21.49 -0.16 5.98
CA SER A 99 -21.25 0.92 6.95
C SER A 99 -21.58 0.61 8.41
N SER A 100 -22.13 -0.57 8.70
CA SER A 100 -22.43 -1.02 10.06
C SER A 100 -21.16 -1.32 10.88
N ILE A 101 -20.05 -1.66 10.23
CA ILE A 101 -18.76 -1.90 10.88
C ILE A 101 -17.98 -0.60 10.95
N GLY A 102 -17.53 -0.25 12.15
CA GLY A 102 -16.64 0.90 12.36
C GLY A 102 -15.18 0.48 12.31
N TYR A 103 -14.32 1.34 11.78
CA TYR A 103 -12.87 1.17 11.75
C TYR A 103 -12.22 2.29 12.55
N VAL A 104 -11.42 1.93 13.55
CA VAL A 104 -10.73 2.88 14.43
C VAL A 104 -9.22 2.66 14.31
N PRO A 105 -8.42 3.70 13.98
CA PRO A 105 -8.84 5.10 13.79
C PRO A 105 -9.58 5.34 12.46
N GLN A 106 -9.33 4.55 11.43
CA GLN A 106 -9.91 4.67 10.08
C GLN A 106 -9.71 3.38 9.28
N GLN A 107 -10.34 3.26 8.11
CA GLN A 107 -10.25 2.07 7.26
C GLN A 107 -9.09 2.10 6.25
N THR A 108 -8.75 3.29 5.74
CA THR A 108 -7.76 3.48 4.67
C THR A 108 -6.73 4.53 5.06
N GLY A 109 -5.56 4.49 4.42
CA GLY A 109 -4.48 5.44 4.69
C GLY A 109 -3.92 5.34 6.12
N LEU A 110 -3.98 4.15 6.72
CA LEU A 110 -3.43 3.91 8.06
C LEU A 110 -1.90 4.01 8.00
N VAL A 111 -1.31 4.78 8.91
CA VAL A 111 0.16 4.83 9.09
C VAL A 111 0.61 3.81 10.12
N ASP A 112 -0.19 3.65 11.17
CA ASP A 112 0.02 2.64 12.19
C ASP A 112 -0.34 1.25 11.67
N ARG A 113 0.28 0.23 12.27
CA ARG A 113 0.13 -1.17 11.87
C ARG A 113 -0.92 -1.90 12.70
N THR A 114 -1.95 -1.16 13.08
CA THR A 114 -3.06 -1.67 13.88
C THR A 114 -4.36 -1.00 13.47
N VAL A 115 -5.45 -1.76 13.50
CA VAL A 115 -6.80 -1.24 13.36
C VAL A 115 -7.74 -1.99 14.29
N THR A 116 -8.74 -1.30 14.82
CA THR A 116 -9.82 -1.92 15.57
C THR A 116 -11.11 -1.84 14.76
N LEU A 117 -11.67 -2.99 14.42
CA LEU A 117 -13.01 -3.10 13.85
C LEU A 117 -14.01 -3.23 15.00
N VAL A 118 -15.07 -2.43 14.97
CA VAL A 118 -16.13 -2.42 16.00
C VAL A 118 -17.50 -2.71 15.39
N ASN A 119 -18.45 -3.12 16.23
CA ASN A 119 -19.82 -3.48 15.84
C ASN A 119 -19.88 -4.70 14.91
N LEU A 120 -19.00 -5.68 15.09
CA LEU A 120 -19.10 -6.96 14.40
C LEU A 120 -20.33 -7.72 14.91
N PHE A 121 -21.06 -8.37 14.00
CA PHE A 121 -22.18 -9.21 14.35
C PHE A 121 -21.70 -10.57 14.87
N PRO A 122 -22.27 -11.08 15.97
CA PRO A 122 -21.92 -12.40 16.47
C PRO A 122 -22.34 -13.49 15.47
N HIS A 123 -21.58 -14.59 15.43
CA HIS A 123 -21.83 -15.75 14.57
C HIS A 123 -21.82 -15.46 13.06
N VAL A 124 -21.14 -14.39 12.63
CA VAL A 124 -20.86 -14.09 11.22
C VAL A 124 -19.38 -14.36 10.94
N ASN A 125 -19.09 -14.99 9.80
CA ASN A 125 -17.74 -15.22 9.36
C ASN A 125 -17.25 -14.01 8.56
N TYR A 126 -16.18 -13.39 9.04
CA TYR A 126 -15.54 -12.25 8.40
C TYR A 126 -14.20 -12.67 7.81
N THR A 127 -13.93 -12.22 6.60
CA THR A 127 -12.63 -12.29 5.94
C THR A 127 -12.06 -10.88 5.90
N ILE A 128 -10.95 -10.65 6.60
CA ILE A 128 -10.29 -9.36 6.62
C ILE A 128 -8.98 -9.46 5.85
N ARG A 129 -8.75 -8.50 4.97
CA ARG A 129 -7.55 -8.38 4.15
C ARG A 129 -6.89 -7.04 4.42
N VAL A 130 -5.57 -7.05 4.56
CA VAL A 130 -4.77 -5.83 4.71
C VAL A 130 -3.82 -5.71 3.53
N GLU A 131 -3.87 -4.59 2.83
CA GLU A 131 -2.87 -4.24 1.83
C GLU A 131 -1.95 -3.13 2.37
N SER A 132 -0.74 -3.08 1.82
CA SER A 132 0.13 -1.91 1.94
C SER A 132 0.22 -1.20 0.62
N VAL A 133 0.23 0.12 0.66
CA VAL A 133 0.31 1.01 -0.50
C VAL A 133 1.32 2.12 -0.24
N ASN A 134 1.87 2.69 -1.28
CA ASN A 134 2.77 3.85 -1.25
C ASN A 134 2.41 4.82 -2.39
N GLY A 135 3.11 5.95 -2.48
CA GLY A 135 2.84 7.01 -3.46
C GLY A 135 2.98 6.63 -4.94
N VAL A 136 3.36 5.37 -5.25
CA VAL A 136 3.39 4.86 -6.62
C VAL A 136 2.46 3.66 -6.90
N SER A 137 1.66 3.25 -5.91
CA SER A 137 0.80 2.05 -6.03
C SER A 137 -0.25 2.19 -7.13
N ASP A 138 -0.82 3.38 -7.33
CA ASP A 138 -1.84 3.65 -8.35
C ASP A 138 -1.32 3.63 -9.80
N PHE A 139 0.00 3.63 -10.01
CA PHE A 139 0.60 3.56 -11.35
C PHE A 139 0.88 2.13 -11.80
N SER A 140 0.80 1.16 -10.88
CA SER A 140 1.00 -0.25 -11.18
C SER A 140 -0.27 -0.86 -11.76
N LEU A 141 -0.10 -1.70 -12.79
CA LEU A 141 -1.18 -2.52 -13.34
C LEU A 141 -1.23 -3.92 -12.71
N TYR A 142 -0.29 -4.23 -11.82
CA TYR A 142 -0.28 -5.50 -11.10
C TYR A 142 -1.26 -5.48 -9.95
N ALA A 143 -1.89 -6.63 -9.69
CA ALA A 143 -2.77 -6.79 -8.54
C ALA A 143 -1.98 -6.54 -7.24
N ASN A 144 -2.61 -5.83 -6.31
CA ASN A 144 -2.07 -5.67 -4.96
C ASN A 144 -2.04 -7.01 -4.24
N GLU A 145 -1.03 -7.19 -3.40
CA GLU A 145 -0.91 -8.35 -2.51
C GLU A 145 -1.54 -8.03 -1.16
N PHE A 146 -2.20 -9.03 -0.56
CA PHE A 146 -2.91 -8.90 0.71
C PHE A 146 -2.33 -9.85 1.75
N ALA A 147 -2.37 -9.43 3.02
CA ALA A 147 -2.33 -10.35 4.15
C ALA A 147 -3.76 -10.75 4.54
N GLU A 148 -3.96 -12.03 4.83
CA GLU A 148 -5.23 -12.68 5.21
C GLU A 148 -5.08 -13.46 6.51
#